data_AF-A0A5M9IVD0-F1
#
_entry.id   AF-A0A5M9IVD0-F1
#
_cell.length_a   1.000
_cell.length_b   1.000
_cell.length_c   1.000
_cell.angle_alpha   90.00
_cell.angle_beta   90.00
_cell.angle_gamma   90.00
#
_symmetry.space_group_name_H-M   'P 1'
#
loop_
_entity.id
_entity.type
_entity.pdbx_description
1 polymer ?
#
loop_
_entity_poly.entity_id
_entity_poly.type
_entity_poly.pdbx_seq_one_letter_code
_entity_poly.pdbx_strand_id
1 'polypeptide(L)'
;MICAKVHTVKVELWYTGKAEQKCTIQQYGHTPFVYLQQGKILTDWDTAKKSLTDGVGKCLQALGFAADIYLGMFDDPTYVDTITEEFKLEKAEDKDAETLRQKQDRVDWLASAVKTIGKAVTTHELKLLNVKYIREATRRNEPTFIARITRAFEERKVDLEKGTEAAA
;
A
#
# COMPACT_ATOMS: atom_id res chain seq x y z
N MET A 1 6.09 24.61 35.30
CA MET A 1 5.62 24.36 33.93
C MET A 1 6.85 24.25 33.04
N ILE A 2 7.12 23.10 32.42
CA ILE A 2 8.25 22.98 31.48
C ILE A 2 7.83 23.62 30.17
N CYS A 3 8.56 24.65 29.73
CA CYS A 3 8.34 25.26 28.43
C CYS A 3 9.26 24.56 27.42
N ALA A 4 8.67 23.87 26.44
CA ALA A 4 9.44 23.20 25.40
C ALA A 4 10.32 24.23 24.67
N LYS A 5 11.61 23.93 24.54
CA LYS A 5 12.52 24.74 23.72
C LYS A 5 12.55 24.13 22.33
N VAL A 6 12.23 24.92 21.31
CA VAL A 6 12.14 24.46 19.92
C VAL A 6 13.22 25.15 19.10
N HIS A 7 14.00 24.36 18.38
CA HIS A 7 14.86 24.87 17.33
C HIS A 7 14.01 25.07 16.07
N THR A 8 14.11 26.24 15.46
CA THR A 8 13.40 26.59 14.22
C THR A 8 14.37 27.13 13.21
N VAL A 9 14.28 26.64 11.98
CA VAL A 9 15.05 27.16 10.84
C VAL A 9 14.12 27.50 9.69
N LYS A 10 14.38 28.61 9.02
CA LYS A 10 13.72 28.98 7.77
C LYS A 10 14.61 28.53 6.61
N VAL A 11 14.06 27.74 5.71
CA VAL A 11 14.75 27.25 4.50
C VAL A 11 14.11 27.91 3.29
N GLU A 12 14.94 28.35 2.36
CA GLU A 12 14.49 28.84 1.05
C GLU A 12 15.13 28.00 -0.05
N LEU A 13 14.30 27.32 -0.84
CA LEU A 13 14.71 26.52 -1.99
C LEU A 13 14.54 27.34 -3.26
N TRP A 14 15.59 27.45 -4.06
CA TRP A 14 15.57 28.13 -5.35
C TRP A 14 15.64 27.10 -6.48
N TYR A 15 14.80 27.28 -7.49
CA TYR A 15 14.77 26.42 -8.67
C TYR A 15 14.37 27.20 -9.92
N THR A 16 14.71 26.65 -11.09
CA THR A 16 14.33 27.22 -12.38
C THR A 16 13.03 26.60 -12.86
N GLY A 17 12.03 27.43 -13.17
CA GLY A 17 10.75 27.02 -13.69
C GLY A 17 10.78 26.67 -15.18
N LYS A 18 9.65 26.18 -15.71
CA LYS A 18 9.52 25.75 -17.12
C LYS A 18 9.75 26.85 -18.17
N ALA A 19 9.65 28.12 -17.79
CA ALA A 19 9.89 29.27 -18.65
C ALA A 19 11.18 30.01 -18.26
N GLU A 20 12.18 29.28 -17.72
CA GLU A 20 13.48 29.79 -17.25
C GLU A 20 13.40 30.86 -16.16
N GLN A 21 12.23 31.03 -15.54
CA GLN A 21 12.06 31.97 -14.44
C GLN A 21 12.62 31.40 -13.13
N LYS A 22 13.20 32.27 -12.30
CA LYS A 22 13.62 31.90 -10.95
C LYS A 22 12.40 31.78 -10.04
N CYS A 23 12.16 30.58 -9.53
CA CYS A 23 11.13 30.30 -8.53
C CYS A 23 11.78 30.07 -7.16
N THR A 24 11.04 30.42 -6.11
CA THR A 24 11.50 30.24 -4.72
C THR A 24 10.38 29.65 -3.88
N ILE A 25 10.72 28.74 -2.98
CA ILE A 25 9.81 28.17 -1.99
C ILE A 25 10.45 28.35 -0.63
N GLN A 26 9.69 28.91 0.31
CA GLN A 26 10.13 29.09 1.70
C GLN A 26 9.33 28.17 2.61
N GLN A 27 10.02 27.42 3.46
CA GLN A 27 9.41 26.56 4.47
C GLN A 27 10.17 26.64 5.79
N TYR A 28 9.51 26.17 6.85
CA TYR A 28 10.10 26.11 8.18
C TYR A 28 10.27 24.67 8.65
N GLY A 29 11.44 24.45 9.21
CA GLY A 29 11.80 23.24 9.93
C GLY A 29 11.70 23.45 11.43
N HIS A 30 11.04 22.53 12.14
CA HIS A 30 10.87 22.64 13.60
C HIS A 30 11.27 21.35 14.30
N THR A 31 12.09 21.45 15.35
CA THR A 31 12.42 20.30 16.18
C THR A 31 12.53 20.71 17.65
N PRO A 32 11.80 20.07 18.58
CA PRO A 32 11.93 20.37 20.00
C PRO A 32 13.30 19.93 20.52
N PHE A 33 14.08 20.89 21.03
CA PHE A 33 15.37 20.68 21.68
C PHE A 33 15.20 20.12 23.09
N VAL A 34 14.24 20.63 23.86
CA VAL A 34 13.88 20.10 25.18
C VAL A 34 12.40 19.79 25.21
N TYR A 35 12.06 18.55 25.55
CA TYR A 35 10.69 18.08 25.62
C TYR A 35 10.51 17.01 26.70
N LEU A 36 9.25 16.75 27.07
CA LEU A 36 8.88 15.75 28.05
C LEU A 36 8.40 14.50 27.33
N GLN A 37 9.00 13.35 27.61
CA GLN A 37 8.57 12.06 27.10
C GLN A 37 8.50 11.07 28.27
N GLN A 38 7.33 10.45 28.48
CA GLN A 38 7.12 9.47 29.55
C GLN A 38 7.55 9.96 30.94
N GLY A 39 7.28 11.24 31.25
CA GLY A 39 7.63 11.85 32.55
C GLY A 39 9.11 12.21 32.72
N LYS A 40 9.97 11.96 31.72
CA LYS A 40 11.38 12.36 31.74
C LYS A 40 11.62 13.54 30.80
N ILE A 41 12.45 14.47 31.24
CA ILE A 41 12.92 15.57 30.40
C ILE A 41 14.04 15.02 29.52
N LEU A 42 13.85 15.10 28.20
CA LEU A 42 14.84 14.71 27.21
C LEU A 42 15.37 15.95 26.50
N THR A 43 16.62 15.87 26.08
CA THR A 43 17.29 16.91 25.30
C THR A 43 17.88 16.28 24.06
N ASP A 44 17.51 16.81 22.90
CA ASP A 44 17.95 16.33 21.59
C ASP A 44 19.06 17.24 21.07
N TRP A 45 20.30 16.77 21.02
CA TRP A 45 21.43 17.59 20.57
C TRP A 45 21.51 17.74 19.04
N ASP A 46 20.70 16.99 18.29
CA ASP A 46 20.73 16.98 16.83
C ASP A 46 19.58 17.78 16.20
N THR A 47 18.90 18.63 16.99
CA THR A 47 17.74 19.41 16.50
C THR A 47 18.05 20.30 15.32
N ALA A 48 19.26 20.84 15.22
CA ALA A 48 19.63 21.71 14.11
C ALA A 48 19.57 20.96 12.77
N LYS A 49 20.12 19.74 12.73
CA LYS A 49 20.10 18.90 11.52
C LYS A 49 18.69 18.43 11.21
N LYS A 50 17.95 17.97 12.23
CA LYS A 50 16.56 17.52 12.09
C LYS A 50 15.65 18.63 11.56
N SER A 51 15.75 19.84 12.09
CA SER A 51 14.99 20.99 11.59
C SER A 51 15.39 21.33 10.17
N LEU A 52 16.67 21.30 9.82
CA LEU A 52 17.11 21.57 8.46
C LEU A 52 16.54 20.54 7.47
N THR A 53 16.63 19.24 7.80
CA THR A 53 16.08 18.15 6.98
C THR A 53 14.56 18.29 6.82
N ASP A 54 13.84 18.59 7.90
CA ASP A 54 12.39 18.86 7.88
C ASP A 54 12.04 20.04 6.97
N GLY A 55 12.76 21.17 7.10
CA GLY A 55 12.55 22.36 6.27
C GLY A 55 12.82 22.11 4.78
N VAL A 56 13.90 21.39 4.46
CA VAL A 56 14.22 20.99 3.07
C VAL A 56 13.15 20.04 2.51
N GLY A 57 12.75 19.03 3.29
CA GLY A 57 11.72 18.07 2.90
C GLY A 57 10.41 18.76 2.54
N LYS A 58 9.95 19.71 3.37
CA LYS A 58 8.75 20.50 3.10
C LYS A 58 8.86 21.37 1.84
N CYS A 59 10.03 21.95 1.57
CA CYS A 59 10.24 22.69 0.32
C CYS A 59 10.10 21.78 -0.91
N LEU A 60 10.64 20.56 -0.84
CA LEU A 60 10.58 19.58 -1.92
C LEU A 60 9.17 18.99 -2.10
N GLN A 61 8.41 18.80 -1.03
CA GLN A 61 7.01 18.35 -1.10
C GLN A 61 6.16 19.30 -1.95
N ALA A 62 6.38 20.62 -1.86
CA ALA A 62 5.66 21.60 -2.68
C ALA A 62 5.98 21.47 -4.19
N LEU A 63 7.09 20.82 -4.56
CA LEU A 63 7.43 20.48 -5.94
C LEU A 63 6.90 19.11 -6.38
N GLY A 64 6.23 18.37 -5.48
CA GLY A 64 5.66 17.04 -5.75
C GLY A 64 6.58 15.88 -5.41
N PHE A 65 7.73 16.11 -4.76
CA PHE A 65 8.57 15.01 -4.28
C PHE A 65 7.85 14.27 -3.13
N ALA A 66 7.83 12.94 -3.20
CA ALA A 66 7.17 12.07 -2.23
C ALA A 66 5.66 12.38 -2.02
N ALA A 67 4.99 12.88 -3.07
CA ALA A 67 3.56 13.19 -3.02
C ALA A 67 2.68 11.95 -2.77
N ASP A 68 3.09 10.78 -3.25
CA ASP A 68 2.50 9.48 -2.96
C ASP A 68 2.48 9.16 -1.46
N ILE A 69 3.59 9.40 -0.76
CA ILE A 69 3.69 9.21 0.68
C ILE A 69 2.87 10.26 1.42
N TYR A 70 2.98 11.53 1.03
CA TYR A 70 2.33 12.64 1.72
C TYR A 70 0.80 12.69 1.51
N LEU A 71 0.32 12.21 0.36
CA LEU A 71 -1.12 12.08 0.07
C LEU A 71 -1.72 10.77 0.61
N GLY A 72 -0.93 9.97 1.35
CA GLY A 72 -1.40 8.76 2.00
C GLY A 72 -1.61 7.57 1.05
N MET A 73 -1.09 7.63 -0.18
CA MET A 73 -1.14 6.48 -1.09
C MET A 73 -0.30 5.31 -0.52
N PHE A 74 0.78 5.62 0.22
CA PHE A 74 1.59 4.62 0.91
C PHE A 74 0.90 3.96 2.11
N ASP A 75 -0.22 4.51 2.60
CA ASP A 75 -1.01 3.87 3.66
C ASP A 75 -1.94 2.78 3.09
N ASP A 76 -2.15 2.72 1.77
CA ASP A 76 -2.88 1.63 1.10
C ASP A 76 -1.95 0.40 0.94
N PRO A 77 -2.25 -0.72 1.61
CA PRO A 77 -1.45 -1.94 1.50
C PRO A 77 -1.33 -2.43 0.05
N THR A 78 -2.34 -2.20 -0.78
CA THR A 78 -2.37 -2.59 -2.19
C THR A 78 -1.30 -1.84 -2.99
N TYR A 79 -1.15 -0.54 -2.71
CA TYR A 79 -0.15 0.31 -3.34
C TYR A 79 1.26 -0.13 -2.94
N VAL A 80 1.49 -0.38 -1.65
CA VAL A 80 2.78 -0.85 -1.15
C VAL A 80 3.15 -2.21 -1.72
N ASP A 81 2.20 -3.15 -1.79
CA ASP A 81 2.42 -4.48 -2.37
C ASP A 81 2.79 -4.37 -3.86
N THR A 82 2.06 -3.57 -4.63
CA THR A 82 2.31 -3.35 -6.07
C THR A 82 3.70 -2.77 -6.32
N ILE A 83 4.05 -1.69 -5.61
CA ILE A 83 5.38 -1.05 -5.74
C ILE A 83 6.49 -2.01 -5.32
N THR A 84 6.28 -2.80 -4.26
CA THR A 84 7.25 -3.80 -3.81
C THR A 84 7.46 -4.91 -4.84
N GLU A 85 6.40 -5.35 -5.51
CA GLU A 85 6.48 -6.30 -6.63
C GLU A 85 7.27 -5.72 -7.81
N GLU A 86 7.03 -4.45 -8.19
CA GLU A 86 7.75 -3.76 -9.26
C GLU A 86 9.25 -3.61 -8.94
N PHE A 87 9.61 -3.17 -7.74
CA PHE A 87 11.02 -3.07 -7.33
C PHE A 87 11.74 -4.42 -7.28
N LYS A 88 11.02 -5.50 -6.95
CA LYS A 88 11.58 -6.86 -7.00
C LYS A 88 11.87 -7.29 -8.43
N LEU A 89 10.99 -6.97 -9.38
CA LEU A 89 11.21 -7.22 -10.79
C LEU A 89 12.39 -6.40 -11.34
N GLU A 90 12.52 -5.14 -10.93
CA GLU A 90 13.61 -4.27 -11.39
C GLU A 90 14.98 -4.71 -10.86
N LYS A 91 15.04 -5.22 -9.62
CA LYS A 91 16.26 -5.78 -9.01
C LYS A 91 16.61 -7.19 -9.46
N ALA A 92 15.72 -7.91 -10.15
CA ALA A 92 16.02 -9.23 -10.66
C ALA A 92 16.98 -9.12 -11.86
N GLU A 93 18.10 -9.85 -11.81
CA GLU A 93 19.06 -9.92 -12.92
C GLU A 93 18.45 -10.56 -14.18
N ASP A 94 17.37 -11.33 -14.03
CA ASP A 94 16.61 -11.97 -15.11
C ASP A 94 15.10 -11.65 -15.00
N LYS A 95 14.72 -10.54 -15.65
CA LYS A 95 13.37 -9.95 -15.59
C LYS A 95 12.29 -10.87 -16.19
N ASP A 96 12.65 -11.69 -17.18
CA ASP A 96 11.71 -12.55 -17.88
C ASP A 96 11.34 -13.79 -17.05
N ALA A 97 12.31 -14.37 -16.35
CA ALA A 97 12.09 -15.51 -15.47
C ALA A 97 11.18 -15.16 -14.27
N GLU A 98 11.41 -14.01 -13.62
CA GLU A 98 10.59 -13.57 -12.48
C GLU A 98 9.19 -13.14 -12.92
N THR A 99 9.05 -12.49 -14.09
CA THR A 99 7.74 -12.17 -14.66
C THR A 99 6.92 -13.43 -14.95
N LEU A 100 7.55 -14.47 -15.49
CA LEU A 100 6.89 -15.74 -15.77
C LEU A 100 6.45 -16.43 -14.47
N ARG A 101 7.31 -16.43 -13.46
CA ARG A 101 7.01 -16.99 -12.14
C ARG A 101 5.82 -16.28 -11.47
N GLN A 102 5.79 -14.95 -11.49
CA GLN A 102 4.66 -14.19 -10.93
C GLN A 102 3.35 -14.50 -11.65
N LYS A 103 3.38 -14.65 -12.98
CA LYS A 103 2.19 -15.08 -13.75
C LYS A 103 1.76 -16.50 -13.35
N GLN A 104 2.70 -17.42 -13.16
CA GLN A 104 2.39 -18.78 -12.75
C GLN A 104 1.79 -18.81 -11.34
N ASP A 105 2.37 -18.09 -10.38
CA ASP A 105 1.86 -17.98 -9.01
C ASP A 105 0.43 -17.42 -8.98
N ARG A 106 0.11 -16.45 -9.85
CA ARG A 106 -1.25 -15.91 -10.00
C ARG A 106 -2.24 -16.95 -10.51
N VAL A 107 -1.84 -17.73 -11.53
CA VAL A 107 -2.67 -18.81 -12.10
C VAL A 107 -2.86 -19.94 -11.07
N ASP A 108 -1.82 -20.30 -10.35
CA ASP A 108 -1.86 -21.35 -9.33
C ASP A 108 -2.74 -20.96 -8.15
N TRP A 109 -2.70 -19.70 -7.73
CA TRP A 109 -3.63 -19.16 -6.74
C TRP A 109 -5.08 -19.28 -7.20
N LEU A 110 -5.40 -18.89 -8.45
CA LEU A 110 -6.75 -19.00 -9.00
C LEU A 110 -7.21 -20.46 -9.06
N ALA A 111 -6.34 -21.37 -9.48
CA ALA A 111 -6.62 -22.81 -9.51
C ALA A 111 -6.91 -23.34 -8.09
N SER A 112 -6.15 -22.90 -7.09
CA SER A 112 -6.37 -23.28 -5.69
C SER A 112 -7.71 -22.74 -5.15
N ALA A 113 -8.08 -21.51 -5.52
CA ALA A 113 -9.32 -20.87 -5.09
C ALA A 113 -10.55 -21.59 -5.68
N VAL A 114 -10.55 -21.86 -6.99
CA VAL A 114 -11.61 -22.62 -7.67
C VAL A 114 -11.74 -24.02 -7.09
N LYS A 115 -10.62 -24.71 -6.84
CA LYS A 115 -10.63 -26.06 -6.22
C LYS A 115 -11.22 -26.04 -4.82
N THR A 116 -10.90 -25.01 -4.02
CA THR A 116 -11.41 -24.88 -2.65
C THR A 116 -12.91 -24.60 -2.65
N ILE A 117 -13.38 -23.72 -3.55
CA ILE A 117 -14.81 -23.44 -3.74
C ILE A 117 -15.56 -24.72 -4.15
N GLY A 118 -15.02 -25.50 -5.10
CA GLY A 118 -15.63 -26.75 -5.55
C GLY A 118 -15.74 -27.84 -4.46
N LYS A 119 -14.94 -27.75 -3.38
CA LYS A 119 -14.97 -28.69 -2.25
C LYS A 119 -15.93 -28.29 -1.13
N ALA A 120 -16.52 -27.10 -1.17
CA ALA A 120 -17.42 -26.63 -0.12
C ALA A 120 -18.59 -27.59 0.08
N VAL A 121 -18.89 -27.94 1.32
CA VAL A 121 -19.91 -28.96 1.66
C VAL A 121 -21.26 -28.32 1.96
N THR A 122 -21.27 -27.09 2.47
CA THR A 122 -22.50 -26.38 2.86
C THR A 122 -22.66 -25.05 2.13
N THR A 123 -23.90 -24.61 1.96
CA THR A 123 -24.24 -23.32 1.35
C THR A 123 -23.66 -22.13 2.13
N HIS A 124 -23.53 -22.25 3.46
CA HIS A 124 -22.94 -21.22 4.30
C HIS A 124 -21.42 -21.09 4.09
N GLU A 125 -20.71 -22.22 4.10
CA GLU A 125 -19.27 -22.28 3.81
C GLU A 125 -18.96 -21.76 2.40
N LEU A 126 -19.76 -22.16 1.41
CA LEU A 126 -19.62 -21.71 0.02
C LEU A 126 -19.72 -20.18 -0.10
N LYS A 127 -20.70 -19.55 0.57
CA LYS A 127 -20.83 -18.08 0.61
C LYS A 127 -19.63 -17.42 1.27
N LEU A 128 -19.14 -17.96 2.39
CA LEU A 128 -17.98 -17.41 3.10
C LEU A 128 -16.71 -17.46 2.24
N LEU A 129 -16.46 -18.61 1.59
CA LEU A 129 -15.33 -18.78 0.68
C LEU A 129 -15.42 -17.83 -0.51
N ASN A 130 -16.60 -17.69 -1.11
CA ASN A 130 -16.79 -16.77 -2.23
C ASN A 130 -16.50 -15.32 -1.85
N VAL A 131 -17.02 -14.85 -0.70
CA VAL A 131 -16.74 -13.50 -0.19
C VAL A 131 -15.24 -13.30 0.05
N LYS A 132 -14.55 -14.31 0.62
CA LYS A 132 -13.10 -14.25 0.86
C LYS A 132 -12.32 -14.09 -0.45
N TYR A 133 -12.53 -14.99 -1.41
CA TYR A 133 -11.75 -15.01 -2.66
C TYR A 133 -12.11 -13.86 -3.62
N ILE A 134 -13.38 -13.43 -3.67
CA ILE A 134 -13.76 -12.22 -4.42
C ILE A 134 -13.08 -11.00 -3.81
N ARG A 135 -13.09 -10.81 -2.49
CA ARG A 135 -12.39 -9.67 -1.85
C ARG A 135 -10.89 -9.67 -2.13
N GLU A 136 -10.28 -10.84 -2.24
CA GLU A 136 -8.86 -10.97 -2.56
C GLU A 136 -8.58 -10.70 -4.04
N ALA A 137 -9.43 -11.18 -4.95
CA ALA A 137 -9.34 -10.89 -6.39
C ALA A 137 -9.63 -9.40 -6.71
N THR A 138 -10.58 -8.78 -6.01
CA THR A 138 -10.85 -7.34 -6.10
C THR A 138 -9.67 -6.52 -5.59
N ARG A 139 -9.03 -6.93 -4.50
CA ARG A 139 -7.80 -6.28 -4.01
C ARG A 139 -6.66 -6.33 -5.03
N ARG A 140 -6.57 -7.41 -5.80
CA ARG A 140 -5.55 -7.57 -6.86
C ARG A 140 -5.91 -6.91 -8.19
N ASN A 141 -7.09 -6.28 -8.29
CA ASN A 141 -7.61 -5.66 -9.53
C ASN A 141 -7.68 -6.60 -10.75
N GLU A 142 -8.02 -7.88 -10.54
CA GLU A 142 -8.08 -8.90 -11.60
C GLU A 142 -9.55 -9.27 -11.94
N PRO A 143 -10.21 -8.58 -12.90
CA PRO A 143 -11.65 -8.78 -13.17
C PRO A 143 -11.96 -10.16 -13.78
N THR A 144 -11.02 -10.73 -14.52
CA THR A 144 -11.14 -12.08 -15.12
C THR A 144 -11.17 -13.16 -14.04
N PHE A 145 -10.42 -12.97 -12.94
CA PHE A 145 -10.37 -13.90 -11.83
C PHE A 145 -11.68 -13.88 -11.05
N ILE A 146 -12.25 -12.69 -10.84
CA ILE A 146 -13.59 -12.52 -10.25
C ILE A 146 -14.62 -13.29 -11.07
N ALA A 147 -14.65 -13.12 -12.39
CA ALA A 147 -15.58 -13.84 -13.26
C ALA A 147 -15.43 -15.37 -13.17
N ARG A 148 -14.19 -15.88 -13.08
CA ARG A 148 -13.92 -17.32 -12.96
C ARG A 148 -14.33 -17.87 -11.59
N ILE A 149 -14.08 -17.12 -10.51
CA ILE A 149 -14.49 -17.46 -9.14
C ILE A 149 -16.02 -17.47 -9.02
N THR A 150 -16.70 -16.45 -9.55
CA THR A 150 -18.16 -16.37 -9.54
C THR A 150 -18.80 -17.54 -10.30
N ARG A 151 -18.26 -17.91 -11.47
CA ARG A 151 -18.75 -19.10 -12.19
C ARG A 151 -18.61 -20.37 -11.34
N ALA A 152 -17.46 -20.59 -10.72
CA ALA A 152 -17.25 -21.77 -9.87
C ALA A 152 -18.19 -21.80 -8.66
N PHE A 153 -18.53 -20.62 -8.10
CA PHE A 153 -19.52 -20.50 -7.04
C PHE A 153 -20.93 -20.90 -7.51
N GLU A 154 -21.39 -20.39 -8.66
CA GLU A 154 -22.73 -20.72 -9.19
C GLU A 154 -22.83 -22.21 -9.55
N GLU A 155 -21.81 -22.80 -10.17
CA GLU A 155 -21.75 -24.23 -10.45
C GLU A 155 -21.89 -25.06 -9.17
N ARG A 156 -21.13 -24.73 -8.12
CA ARG A 156 -21.19 -25.47 -6.85
C ARG A 156 -22.51 -25.25 -6.11
N LYS A 157 -23.10 -24.07 -6.22
CA LYS A 157 -24.39 -23.75 -5.61
C LYS A 157 -25.50 -24.63 -6.20
N VAL A 158 -25.54 -24.78 -7.52
CA VAL A 158 -26.51 -25.65 -8.20
C VAL A 158 -26.36 -27.12 -7.75
N ASP A 159 -25.14 -27.61 -7.58
CA ASP A 159 -24.90 -28.98 -7.10
C ASP A 159 -25.40 -29.20 -5.67
N LEU A 160 -25.21 -28.21 -4.79
CA LEU A 160 -25.68 -28.29 -3.40
C LEU A 160 -27.21 -28.21 -3.31
N GLU A 161 -27.86 -27.39 -4.14
CA GLU A 161 -29.32 -27.29 -4.21
C GLU A 161 -29.97 -28.59 -4.72
N LYS A 162 -29.39 -29.22 -5.76
CA LYS A 162 -29.83 -30.55 -6.24
C LYS A 162 -29.66 -31.65 -5.18
N GLY A 163 -28.58 -31.60 -4.41
CA GLY A 163 -28.33 -32.56 -3.33
C GLY A 163 -29.35 -32.45 -2.18
N THR A 164 -29.86 -31.25 -1.90
CA THR A 164 -30.92 -31.04 -0.91
C THR A 164 -32.30 -31.48 -1.41
N GLU A 165 -32.61 -31.31 -2.70
CA GLU A 165 -33.88 -31.78 -3.28
C GLU A 165 -33.95 -33.31 -3.39
N ALA A 166 -32.83 -34.00 -3.61
CA ALA A 166 -32.78 -35.47 -3.67
C ALA A 166 -32.82 -36.15 -2.28
N ALA A 167 -32.64 -35.38 -1.19
CA ALA A 167 -32.62 -35.88 0.18
C ALA A 167 -33.89 -35.57 0.98
N ALA A 168 -34.86 -34.86 0.37
CA ALA A 168 -36.19 -34.55 0.92
C ALA A 168 -37.25 -35.47 0.30
#